data_AF-M4BQS3-F1
#
_entry.id   AF-M4BQS3-F1
#
_cell.length_a   1.000
_cell.length_b   1.000
_cell.length_c   1.000
_cell.angle_alpha   90.00
_cell.angle_beta   90.00
_cell.angle_gamma   90.00
#
_symmetry.space_group_name_H-M   'P 1'
#
loop_
_entity.id
_entity.type
_entity.pdbx_description
1 polymer ?
#
loop_
_entity_poly.entity_id
_entity_poly.type
_entity_poly.pdbx_seq_one_letter_code
_entity_poly.pdbx_strand_id
1 'polypeptide(L)'
;MFKLLSIARSTNRSVVSKTPFPKMPSLSSSSVLRLYREMLRSAAKFENYNFSNYALRRIKEEFHTNKTMKADSTEQKQALEAARQQADMLHRQMVVSKLYPPLIKSVMETPQ
;
A
#
# COMPACT_ATOMS: atom_id res chain seq x y z
N MET A 1 -21.96 23.40 28.95
CA MET A 1 -20.84 24.36 28.86
C MET A 1 -19.64 23.63 28.27
N PHE A 2 -19.13 23.84 27.07
CA PHE A 2 -19.39 24.79 26.00
C PHE A 2 -19.31 24.02 24.66
N LYS A 3 -20.42 24.02 23.91
CA LYS A 3 -20.38 23.95 22.44
C LYS A 3 -19.89 25.32 21.96
N LEU A 4 -19.33 25.35 20.74
CA LEU A 4 -18.96 26.50 19.89
C LEU A 4 -17.43 26.75 19.82
N LEU A 5 -16.80 26.25 18.76
CA LEU A 5 -16.60 27.06 17.57
C LEU A 5 -16.33 26.16 16.36
N SER A 6 -17.28 26.16 15.44
CA SER A 6 -17.04 25.87 14.04
C SER A 6 -16.05 26.91 13.51
N ILE A 7 -14.86 26.47 13.07
CA ILE A 7 -14.07 27.24 12.10
C ILE A 7 -13.94 26.34 10.88
N ALA A 8 -14.79 26.64 9.91
CA ALA A 8 -14.55 26.28 8.53
C ALA A 8 -13.15 26.76 8.13
N ARG A 9 -12.26 25.80 7.83
CA ARG A 9 -11.28 25.99 6.76
C ARG A 9 -11.57 24.95 5.69
N SER A 10 -12.48 25.35 4.80
CA SER A 10 -12.30 25.01 3.39
C SER A 10 -10.89 25.44 3.00
N THR A 11 -10.00 24.47 2.92
CA THR A 11 -8.84 24.55 2.05
C THR A 11 -8.81 23.25 1.29
N ASN A 12 -9.48 23.28 0.15
CA ASN A 12 -9.17 22.44 -0.99
C ASN A 12 -7.64 22.38 -1.14
N ARG A 13 -7.04 21.31 -0.65
CA ARG A 13 -5.77 20.84 -1.17
C ARG A 13 -6.05 19.43 -1.62
N SER A 14 -6.56 19.33 -2.84
CA SER A 14 -6.22 18.22 -3.72
C SER A 14 -4.70 18.17 -3.76
N VAL A 15 -4.11 17.47 -2.79
CA VAL A 15 -2.78 16.92 -2.93
C VAL A 15 -2.97 15.88 -4.02
N VAL A 16 -2.89 16.35 -5.27
CA VAL A 16 -2.47 15.51 -6.37
C VAL A 16 -1.05 15.13 -5.99
N SER A 17 -0.93 14.10 -5.14
CA SER A 17 0.26 13.30 -5.11
C SER A 17 0.49 12.96 -6.57
N LYS A 18 1.70 13.20 -7.06
CA LYS A 18 2.20 12.39 -8.16
C LYS A 18 2.03 10.96 -7.65
N THR A 19 0.93 10.31 -8.01
CA THR A 19 0.64 8.97 -7.53
C THR A 19 1.78 8.14 -8.13
N PRO A 20 2.59 7.46 -7.29
CA PRO A 20 3.63 6.58 -7.82
C PRO A 20 3.01 5.49 -8.69
N PHE A 21 1.71 5.23 -8.49
CA PHE A 21 0.90 4.32 -9.27
C PHE A 21 -0.04 5.08 -10.21
N PRO A 22 -0.06 4.76 -11.52
CA PRO A 22 -1.01 5.37 -12.44
C PRO A 22 -2.45 5.03 -12.01
N LYS A 23 -3.38 6.00 -12.09
CA LYS A 23 -4.82 5.73 -11.96
C LYS A 23 -5.24 4.77 -13.08
N MET A 24 -5.26 3.48 -12.78
CA MET A 24 -5.57 2.43 -13.76
C MET A 24 -7.09 2.31 -13.94
N PRO A 25 -7.59 2.24 -15.19
CA PRO A 25 -9.00 1.99 -15.44
C PRO A 25 -9.35 0.52 -15.13
N SER A 26 -10.54 0.36 -14.53
CA SER A 26 -11.41 -0.82 -14.41
C SER A 26 -10.87 -2.17 -13.88
N LEU A 27 -11.84 -2.97 -13.41
CA LEU A 27 -11.75 -4.28 -12.73
C LEU A 27 -11.23 -5.43 -13.61
N SER A 28 -10.31 -5.18 -14.53
CA SER A 28 -9.74 -6.26 -15.34
C SER A 28 -8.80 -7.15 -14.52
N SER A 29 -8.80 -8.47 -14.76
CA SER A 29 -7.89 -9.38 -14.04
C SER A 29 -6.41 -9.00 -14.23
N SER A 30 -6.05 -8.44 -15.39
CA SER A 30 -4.69 -8.00 -15.68
C SER A 30 -4.29 -6.77 -14.86
N SER A 31 -5.20 -5.81 -14.63
CA SER A 31 -4.94 -4.64 -13.79
C SER A 31 -4.74 -5.03 -12.32
N VAL A 32 -5.52 -5.98 -11.82
CA VAL A 32 -5.36 -6.54 -10.45
C VAL A 32 -4.01 -7.24 -10.29
N LEU A 33 -3.63 -8.09 -11.25
CA LEU A 33 -2.34 -8.78 -11.21
C LEU A 33 -1.15 -7.82 -11.31
N ARG A 34 -1.30 -6.74 -12.08
CA ARG A 34 -0.28 -5.69 -12.15
C ARG A 34 -0.11 -4.99 -10.82
N LEU A 35 -1.21 -4.58 -10.18
CA LEU A 35 -1.20 -3.96 -8.85
C LEU A 35 -0.52 -4.88 -7.82
N TYR A 36 -0.89 -6.16 -7.79
CA TYR A 36 -0.28 -7.16 -6.92
C TYR A 36 1.25 -7.23 -7.08
N ARG A 37 1.73 -7.35 -8.33
CA ARG A 37 3.18 -7.40 -8.62
C ARG A 37 3.89 -6.12 -8.22
N GLU A 38 3.28 -4.97 -8.43
CA GLU A 38 3.84 -3.67 -8.05
C GLU A 38 3.94 -3.51 -6.52
N MET A 39 2.94 -3.96 -5.77
CA MET A 39 2.98 -3.99 -4.31
C MET A 39 4.09 -4.92 -3.79
N LEU A 40 4.19 -6.13 -4.34
CA LEU A 40 5.27 -7.07 -3.95
C LEU A 40 6.67 -6.49 -4.24
N ARG A 41 6.87 -5.85 -5.39
CA ARG A 41 8.15 -5.21 -5.72
C ARG A 41 8.48 -4.04 -4.80
N SER A 42 7.47 -3.31 -4.33
CA SER A 42 7.66 -2.21 -3.38
C SER A 42 7.99 -2.73 -1.99
N ALA A 43 7.29 -3.78 -1.53
CA ALA A 43 7.56 -4.45 -0.26
C ALA A 43 8.95 -5.09 -0.20
N ALA A 44 9.42 -5.67 -1.30
CA ALA A 44 10.77 -6.26 -1.34
C ALA A 44 11.91 -5.21 -1.23
N LYS A 45 11.61 -3.91 -1.38
CA LYS A 45 12.60 -2.82 -1.32
C LYS A 45 12.70 -2.16 0.06
N PHE A 46 12.08 -2.71 1.09
CA PHE A 46 12.30 -2.27 2.47
C PHE A 46 13.71 -2.68 2.92
N GLU A 47 14.39 -1.77 3.62
CA GLU A 47 15.76 -1.99 4.12
C GLU A 47 15.79 -2.91 5.36
N ASN A 48 14.65 -3.13 6.02
CA ASN A 48 14.55 -3.97 7.20
C ASN A 48 13.83 -5.30 6.87
N TYR A 49 14.52 -6.41 7.11
CA TYR A 49 14.00 -7.78 6.99
C TYR A 49 12.58 -7.98 7.52
N ASN A 50 12.29 -7.49 8.73
CA ASN A 50 11.02 -7.76 9.38
C ASN A 50 9.87 -7.07 8.65
N PHE A 51 10.09 -5.83 8.22
CA PHE A 51 9.09 -5.07 7.47
C PHE A 51 8.90 -5.60 6.06
N SER A 52 9.99 -5.97 5.37
CA SER A 52 9.89 -6.53 4.01
C SER A 52 9.10 -7.85 4.03
N ASN A 53 9.43 -8.77 4.93
CA ASN A 53 8.77 -10.07 5.03
C ASN A 53 7.33 -9.95 5.53
N TYR A 54 7.06 -9.09 6.51
CA TYR A 54 5.70 -8.82 6.95
C TYR A 54 4.84 -8.28 5.80
N ALA A 55 5.33 -7.27 5.08
CA ALA A 55 4.60 -6.68 3.97
C ALA A 55 4.36 -7.70 2.85
N LEU A 56 5.37 -8.47 2.46
CA LEU A 56 5.24 -9.53 1.44
C LEU A 56 4.21 -10.59 1.85
N ARG A 57 4.25 -11.05 3.11
CA ARG A 57 3.29 -12.03 3.63
C ARG A 57 1.87 -11.45 3.64
N ARG A 58 1.71 -10.24 4.15
CA ARG A 58 0.41 -9.59 4.27
C ARG A 58 -0.24 -9.34 2.91
N ILE A 59 0.53 -8.87 1.93
CA ILE A 59 0.05 -8.67 0.56
C ILE A 59 -0.40 -10.01 -0.04
N LYS A 60 0.39 -11.09 0.11
CA LYS A 60 0.00 -12.42 -0.39
C LYS A 60 -1.29 -12.91 0.24
N GLU A 61 -1.41 -12.76 1.56
CA GLU A 61 -2.59 -13.18 2.32
C GLU A 61 -3.84 -12.41 1.86
N GLU A 62 -3.80 -11.08 1.80
CA GLU A 62 -4.94 -10.26 1.38
C GLU A 62 -5.41 -10.61 -0.03
N PHE A 63 -4.51 -10.79 -0.99
CA PHE A 63 -4.88 -11.18 -2.36
C PHE A 63 -5.36 -12.62 -2.44
N HIS A 64 -4.89 -13.51 -1.57
CA HIS A 64 -5.37 -14.90 -1.52
C HIS A 64 -6.78 -14.98 -0.94
N THR A 65 -7.05 -14.27 0.16
CA THR A 65 -8.37 -14.20 0.78
C THR A 65 -9.41 -13.60 -0.16
N ASN A 66 -9.03 -12.57 -0.94
CA ASN A 66 -9.93 -11.92 -1.88
C ASN A 66 -10.09 -12.67 -3.22
N LYS A 67 -9.39 -13.79 -3.43
CA LYS A 67 -9.44 -14.55 -4.70
C LYS A 67 -10.81 -15.17 -4.98
N THR A 68 -11.56 -15.53 -3.95
CA THR A 68 -12.87 -16.19 -4.06
C THR A 68 -14.03 -15.19 -4.18
N MET A 69 -13.75 -13.88 -4.13
CA MET A 69 -14.77 -12.84 -4.24
C MET A 69 -15.43 -12.85 -5.63
N LYS A 70 -16.73 -12.56 -5.66
CA LYS A 70 -17.48 -12.45 -6.91
C LYS A 70 -16.98 -11.28 -7.75
N ALA A 71 -16.76 -11.54 -9.04
CA ALA A 71 -16.38 -10.52 -10.01
C ALA A 71 -17.43 -9.39 -10.07
N ASP A 72 -16.95 -8.16 -10.23
CA ASP A 72 -17.75 -6.91 -10.33
C ASP A 72 -18.64 -6.57 -9.14
N SER A 73 -18.47 -7.28 -8.03
CA SER A 73 -19.12 -6.97 -6.77
C SER A 73 -18.66 -5.61 -6.21
N THR A 74 -19.53 -4.99 -5.43
CA THR A 74 -19.21 -3.76 -4.69
C THR A 74 -18.04 -3.98 -3.72
N GLU A 75 -17.97 -5.16 -3.11
CA GLU A 75 -16.88 -5.59 -2.23
C GLU A 75 -15.53 -5.64 -2.96
N GLN A 76 -15.48 -6.18 -4.18
CA GLN A 76 -14.25 -6.21 -4.98
C GLN A 76 -13.77 -4.78 -5.30
N LYS A 77 -14.69 -3.87 -5.64
CA LYS A 77 -14.36 -2.46 -5.90
C LYS A 77 -13.77 -1.79 -4.65
N GLN A 78 -14.37 -2.02 -3.49
CA GLN A 78 -13.88 -1.50 -2.22
C GLN A 78 -12.51 -2.08 -1.84
N ALA A 79 -12.32 -3.40 -2.01
CA ALA A 79 -11.04 -4.06 -1.77
C ALA A 79 -9.93 -3.53 -2.69
N LEU A 80 -10.24 -3.26 -3.96
CA LEU A 80 -9.27 -2.67 -4.90
C LEU A 80 -8.92 -1.23 -4.56
N GLU A 81 -9.89 -0.42 -4.13
CA GLU A 81 -9.62 0.94 -3.63
C GLU A 81 -8.75 0.91 -2.36
N ALA A 82 -9.03 0.01 -1.42
CA ALA A 82 -8.20 -0.20 -0.25
C ALA A 82 -6.78 -0.62 -0.62
N ALA A 83 -6.62 -1.59 -1.55
CA ALA A 83 -5.33 -2.04 -2.03
C ALA A 83 -4.52 -0.91 -2.71
N ARG A 84 -5.19 -0.01 -3.44
CA ARG A 84 -4.54 1.18 -4.04
C ARG A 84 -4.02 2.13 -2.97
N GLN A 85 -4.83 2.42 -1.95
CA GLN A 85 -4.42 3.26 -0.82
C GLN A 85 -3.25 2.63 -0.05
N GLN A 86 -3.30 1.32 0.15
CA GLN A 86 -2.20 0.57 0.77
C GLN A 86 -0.94 0.62 -0.09
N ALA A 87 -1.04 0.51 -1.42
CA ALA A 87 0.12 0.63 -2.31
C ALA A 87 0.79 2.01 -2.19
N ASP A 88 0.00 3.08 -2.17
CA ASP A 88 0.50 4.45 -1.95
C ASP A 88 1.20 4.59 -0.58
N MET A 89 0.59 4.04 0.47
CA MET A 89 1.19 4.02 1.81
C MET A 89 2.51 3.24 1.82
N LEU A 90 2.52 2.05 1.21
CA LEU A 90 3.68 1.18 1.11
C LEU A 90 4.84 1.88 0.40
N HIS A 91 4.56 2.63 -0.67
CA HIS A 91 5.56 3.40 -1.37
C HIS A 91 6.18 4.49 -0.47
N ARG A 92 5.35 5.25 0.26
CA ARG A 92 5.85 6.26 1.20
C ARG A 92 6.73 5.64 2.28
N GLN A 93 6.29 4.52 2.85
CA GLN A 93 7.04 3.80 3.88
C GLN A 93 8.37 3.26 3.33
N MET A 94 8.38 2.77 2.10
CA MET A 94 9.61 2.33 1.43
C MET A 94 10.59 3.47 1.24
N VAL A 95 10.12 4.66 0.83
CA VAL A 95 10.98 5.85 0.73
C VAL A 95 11.56 6.24 2.10
N VAL A 96 10.74 6.25 3.15
CA VAL A 96 11.22 6.53 4.52
C VAL A 96 12.24 5.51 4.98
N SER A 97 12.00 4.22 4.71
CA SER A 97 12.94 3.14 5.04
C SER A 97 14.30 3.32 4.37
N LYS A 98 14.35 3.92 3.18
CA LYS A 98 15.61 4.21 2.48
C LYS A 98 16.33 5.44 3.00
N LEU A 99 15.59 6.43 3.49
CA LEU A 99 16.17 7.62 4.11
C LEU A 99 16.78 7.29 5.49
N TYR A 100 16.20 6.32 6.18
CA TYR A 100 16.64 5.90 7.52
C TYR A 100 16.88 4.39 7.56
N PRO A 101 17.95 3.89 6.91
CA PRO A 101 18.29 2.48 6.97
C PRO A 101 18.72 2.08 8.39
N PRO A 102 18.46 0.84 8.80
CA PRO A 102 18.93 0.35 10.10
C PRO A 102 20.46 0.34 10.14
N LEU A 103 21.04 0.75 11.28
CA LEU A 103 22.50 0.78 11.48
C LEU A 103 23.13 -0.61 11.41
N ILE A 104 22.38 -1.62 11.86
CA ILE A 104 22.80 -3.03 11.91
C ILE A 104 21.75 -3.83 11.14
N LYS A 105 22.20 -4.66 10.19
CA LYS A 105 21.33 -5.58 9.47
C LYS A 105 20.83 -6.69 10.38
N SER A 106 19.65 -7.22 10.08
CA SER A 106 19.11 -8.35 10.84
C SER A 106 20.01 -9.58 10.70
N VAL A 107 20.17 -10.37 11.76
CA VAL A 107 20.88 -11.67 11.72
C VAL A 107 20.29 -12.61 10.67
N MET A 108 19.00 -12.44 10.34
CA MET A 108 18.33 -13.24 9.31
C MET A 108 18.76 -12.89 7.88
N GLU A 109 19.48 -11.77 7.67
CA GLU A 109 19.99 -11.33 6.36
C GLU A 109 21.48 -11.64 6.17
N THR A 110 22.19 -12.06 7.24
CA THR A 110 23.61 -12.41 7.13
C THR A 110 23.74 -13.81 6.53
N PRO A 111 24.49 -13.98 5.42
CA PRO A 111 24.81 -15.31 4.91
C PRO A 111 25.61 -16.08 5.97
N GLN A 112 25.27 -17.36 6.16
CA GLN A 112 26.04 -18.28 7.02
C GLN A 112 27.32 -18.74 6.33
#